data_AF-W6RT43-F1
#
_entry.id   AF-W6RT43-F1
#
_cell.length_a   1.000
_cell.length_b   1.000
_cell.length_c   1.000
_cell.angle_alpha   90.00
_cell.angle_beta   90.00
_cell.angle_gamma   90.00
#
_symmetry.space_group_name_H-M   'P 1'
#
loop_
_entity.id
_entity.type
_entity.pdbx_description
1 polymer ?
#
loop_
_entity_poly.entity_id
_entity_poly.type
_entity_poly.pdbx_seq_one_letter_code
_entity_poly.pdbx_strand_id
1 'polypeptide(L)' 'MAETKHEKFVRVAESRTNKIIDMIRLLGNCSSTATYEYTDEDVKKIFTAIEQELKVCKSKYQDTSNKESKFKLR' A
#
# COMPACT_ATOMS: atom_id res chain seq x y z
N MET A 1 11.63 26.23 14.05
CA MET A 1 10.17 26.07 13.88
C MET A 1 9.85 24.58 13.84
N ALA A 2 8.76 24.16 14.47
CA ALA A 2 8.31 22.77 14.40
C ALA A 2 7.55 22.53 13.09
N GLU A 3 7.71 21.34 12.51
CA GLU A 3 7.02 20.87 11.31
C GLU A 3 5.48 20.89 11.49
N THR A 4 4.74 21.34 10.47
CA THR A 4 3.27 21.26 10.45
C THR A 4 2.79 19.82 10.27
N LYS A 5 1.52 19.54 10.61
CA LYS A 5 0.92 18.20 10.40
C LYS A 5 0.98 17.77 8.92
N HIS A 6 0.83 18.71 8.00
CA HIS A 6 0.87 18.43 6.57
C HIS A 6 2.28 18.11 6.08
N GLU A 7 3.27 18.92 6.45
CA GLU A 7 4.69 18.66 6.13
C GLU A 7 5.14 17.31 6.69
N LYS A 8 4.74 16.98 7.93
CA LYS A 8 4.98 15.68 8.54
C LYS A 8 4.37 14.54 7.74
N PHE A 9 3.13 14.71 7.27
CA PHE A 9 2.47 13.72 6.42
C PHE A 9 3.24 13.53 5.11
N VAL A 10 3.58 14.61 4.40
CA VAL A 10 4.31 14.55 3.13
C VAL A 10 5.63 13.82 3.31
N ARG A 11 6.46 14.24 4.26
CA ARG A 11 7.77 13.62 4.51
C ARG A 11 7.67 12.14 4.86
N VAL A 12 6.73 11.76 5.73
CA VAL A 12 6.57 10.36 6.15
C VAL A 12 5.96 9.51 5.04
N ALA A 13 4.94 10.01 4.34
CA ALA A 13 4.28 9.28 3.27
C ALA A 13 5.23 9.08 2.08
N GLU A 14 5.94 10.12 1.65
CA GLU A 14 6.91 10.04 0.56
C GLU A 14 8.03 9.03 0.87
N SER A 15 8.64 9.13 2.06
CA SER A 15 9.68 8.19 2.48
C SER A 15 9.19 6.73 2.50
N ARG A 16 7.95 6.50 2.95
CA ARG A 16 7.35 5.15 2.98
C ARG A 16 7.05 4.64 1.57
N THR A 17 6.47 5.49 0.72
CA THR A 17 6.14 5.15 -0.67
C THR A 17 7.40 4.74 -1.44
N ASN A 18 8.47 5.52 -1.34
CA ASN A 18 9.73 5.21 -2.01
C ASN A 18 10.31 3.87 -1.54
N LYS A 19 10.31 3.60 -0.23
CA LYS A 19 10.73 2.29 0.31
C LYS A 19 9.90 1.13 -0.23
N ILE A 20 8.58 1.29 -0.33
CA ILE A 20 7.70 0.24 -0.88
C ILE A 20 8.04 -0.02 -2.36
N ILE A 21 8.21 1.04 -3.15
CA ILE A 21 8.58 0.93 -4.57
C ILE A 21 9.92 0.20 -4.71
N ASP A 22 10.92 0.55 -3.91
CA ASP A 22 12.23 -0.09 -3.97
C ASP A 22 12.17 -1.57 -3.56
N MET A 23 11.36 -1.93 -2.55
CA MET A 23 11.13 -3.33 -2.20
C MET A 23 10.42 -4.11 -3.31
N ILE A 24 9.44 -3.50 -4.00
CA ILE A 24 8.78 -4.12 -5.15
C ILE A 24 9.78 -4.34 -6.31
N ARG A 25 10.70 -3.40 -6.54
CA ARG A 25 11.78 -3.58 -7.54
C ARG A 25 12.69 -4.75 -7.17
N LEU A 26 13.10 -4.84 -5.90
CA LEU A 26 13.92 -5.96 -5.42
C LEU A 26 13.19 -7.30 -5.54
N LEU A 27 11.89 -7.34 -5.23
CA LEU A 27 11.05 -8.53 -5.43
C LEU A 27 11.04 -8.96 -6.91
N GLY A 28 11.06 -8.00 -7.84
CA GLY A 28 11.18 -8.28 -9.28
C GLY A 28 12.44 -9.06 -9.65
N ASN A 29 13.55 -8.90 -8.91
CA ASN A 29 14.77 -9.66 -9.15
C ASN A 29 14.59 -11.17 -8.86
N CYS A 30 13.61 -11.55 -8.04
CA CYS A 30 13.27 -12.95 -7.78
C CYS A 30 12.62 -13.65 -8.99
N SER A 31 12.28 -12.92 -10.06
CA SER A 31 11.77 -13.51 -11.32
C SER A 31 12.84 -14.27 -12.13
N SER A 32 14.11 -14.24 -11.70
CA SER A 32 15.16 -15.00 -12.36
C SER A 32 15.01 -16.50 -12.09
N THR A 33 14.44 -17.23 -13.06
CA THR A 33 14.35 -18.71 -13.00
C THR A 33 15.70 -19.41 -13.08
N ALA A 34 16.75 -18.69 -13.49
CA ALA A 34 18.12 -19.19 -13.44
C ALA A 34 18.68 -19.25 -12.01
N THR A 35 18.13 -18.45 -11.10
CA THR A 35 18.58 -18.35 -9.70
C THR A 35 17.59 -19.00 -8.74
N TYR A 36 16.30 -18.95 -9.07
CA TYR A 36 15.21 -19.38 -8.19
C TYR A 36 14.29 -20.38 -8.90
N GLU A 37 13.77 -21.32 -8.12
CA GLU A 37 12.66 -22.18 -8.52
C GLU A 37 11.39 -21.70 -7.82
N TYR A 38 10.33 -21.51 -8.59
CA TYR A 38 9.02 -21.10 -8.09
C TYR A 38 7.94 -21.57 -9.06
N THR A 39 6.73 -21.70 -8.55
CA THR A 39 5.55 -22.03 -9.34
C THR A 39 4.72 -20.78 -9.63
N ASP A 40 3.83 -20.89 -10.60
CA ASP A 40 2.81 -19.85 -10.84
C ASP A 40 1.93 -19.61 -9.60
N GLU A 41 1.73 -20.64 -8.77
CA GLU A 41 0.99 -20.53 -7.52
C GLU A 41 1.73 -19.67 -6.49
N ASP A 42 3.06 -19.78 -6.40
CA ASP A 42 3.89 -18.96 -5.51
C ASP A 42 3.82 -17.49 -5.92
N VAL A 43 3.97 -17.22 -7.23
CA VAL A 43 3.84 -15.87 -7.79
C VAL A 43 2.46 -15.29 -7.49
N LYS A 44 1.40 -16.07 -7.70
CA LYS A 44 0.02 -15.66 -7.42
C LYS A 44 -0.19 -15.34 -5.94
N LYS A 45 0.33 -16.16 -5.02
CA LYS A 45 0.23 -15.93 -3.57
C LYS A 45 0.93 -14.62 -3.18
N ILE A 46 2.13 -14.38 -3.69
CA ILE A 46 2.91 -13.16 -3.42
C ILE A 46 2.12 -11.92 -3.82
N PHE A 47 1.67 -11.84 -5.08
CA PHE A 47 0.99 -10.66 -5.56
C PHE A 47 -0.41 -10.48 -4.95
N THR A 48 -1.14 -11.57 -4.69
CA THR A 48 -2.43 -11.50 -4.00
C THR A 48 -2.28 -10.87 -2.61
N ALA A 49 -1.26 -11.26 -1.85
CA ALA A 49 -1.01 -10.71 -0.51
C ALA A 49 -0.69 -9.20 -0.58
N ILE A 50 0.14 -8.78 -1.54
CA ILE A 50 0.48 -7.36 -1.74
C ILE A 50 -0.76 -6.54 -2.12
N GLU A 51 -1.56 -7.02 -3.07
CA GLU A 51 -2.79 -6.34 -3.52
C GLU A 51 -3.82 -6.22 -2.40
N GLN A 52 -3.98 -7.26 -1.56
CA GLN A 52 -4.86 -7.23 -0.41
C GLN A 52 -4.44 -6.15 0.60
N GLU A 53 -3.15 -6.08 0.95
CA GLU A 53 -2.65 -5.05 1.87
C GLU A 53 -2.78 -3.65 1.27
N LEU A 54 -2.52 -3.48 -0.04
CA LEU A 54 -2.74 -2.21 -0.74
C LEU A 54 -4.21 -1.78 -0.66
N LYS A 55 -5.16 -2.71 -0.82
CA LYS A 55 -6.60 -2.43 -0.69
C LYS A 55 -6.96 -1.99 0.72
N VAL A 56 -6.46 -2.69 1.75
CA VAL A 56 -6.67 -2.34 3.16
C VAL A 56 -6.05 -0.97 3.50
N CYS A 57 -4.86 -0.68 2.98
CA CYS A 57 -4.21 0.61 3.16
C CYS A 57 -5.03 1.74 2.53
N LYS A 58 -5.53 1.53 1.29
CA LYS A 58 -6.36 2.52 0.57
C LYS A 58 -7.69 2.78 1.27
N SER A 59 -8.34 1.75 1.83
CA SER A 59 -9.63 1.92 2.51
C SER A 59 -9.53 2.86 3.71
N LYS A 60 -8.41 2.86 4.44
CA LYS A 60 -8.17 3.76 5.58
C LYS A 60 -8.19 5.25 5.20
N TYR A 61 -7.90 5.60 3.95
CA TYR A 61 -8.01 6.97 3.43
C TYR A 61 -9.43 7.30 2.94
N GLN A 62 -10.26 6.29 2.70
CA GLN A 62 -11.64 6.44 2.22
C GLN A 62 -12.64 6.43 3.38
N ASP A 63 -12.33 5.74 4.48
CA ASP A 63 -13.19 5.60 5.67
C ASP A 63 -13.44 6.91 6.45
N THR A 64 -12.81 8.03 6.06
CA THR A 64 -13.15 9.36 6.57
C THR A 64 -14.48 9.92 6.06
N SER A 65 -15.18 9.24 5.14
CA SER A 65 -16.52 9.66 4.66
C SER A 65 -17.68 9.11 5.48
N ASN A 66 -17.45 8.42 6.60
CA ASN A 66 -18.51 8.10 7.56
C ASN A 66 -18.79 9.30 8.49
N LYS A 67 -19.07 10.46 7.90
CA LYS A 67 -19.94 11.43 8.58
C LYS A 67 -21.30 10.77 8.56
N GLU A 68 -21.80 10.35 9.72
CA GLU A 68 -23.20 10.01 9.93
C GLU A 68 -24.08 11.03 9.20
N SER A 69 -24.54 10.70 8.00
CA SER A 69 -25.65 11.41 7.38
C SER A 69 -26.87 10.97 8.18
N LYS A 70 -27.12 11.69 9.28
CA LYS A 70 -28.37 11.58 10.04
C LYS A 70 -29.51 11.57 9.03
N PHE A 71 -30.21 10.45 8.98
CA PHE A 71 -31.42 10.29 8.19
C PHE A 71 -32.36 11.46 8.48
N LYS A 72 -32.82 12.16 7.44
CA LYS A 72 -33.88 13.16 7.54
C LYS A 72 -35.02 12.76 6.62
N LEU A 73 -36.21 12.65 7.21
CA LEU A 73 -37.47 12.46 6.52
C LEU A 73 -38.08 13.85 6.24
N ARG A 74 -37.49 14.59 5.30
CA ARG A 74 -38.10 15.77 4.68
C ARG A 74 -37.62 15.90 3.25
#